data_AF-A0A4U2EET3-F1
#
_entry.id   AF-A0A4U2EET3-F1
#
_cell.length_a   1.000
_cell.length_b   1.000
_cell.length_c   1.000
_cell.angle_alpha   90.00
_cell.angle_beta   90.00
_cell.angle_gamma   90.00
#
_symmetry.space_group_name_H-M   'P 1'
#
loop_
_entity.id
_entity.type
_entity.pdbx_description
1 polymer ?
#
loop_
_entity_poly.entity_id
_entity_poly.type
_entity_poly.pdbx_seq_one_letter_code
_entity_poly.pdbx_strand_id
1 'polypeptide(L)' 'SYDNNKIQPNHRYNMRATIHVDGKLRFTTDTIKSVITDVENTQQADLRLVGVR' A
#
# COMPACT_ATOMS: atom_id res chain seq x y z
N SER A 1 -3.03 -8.09 9.21
CA SER A 1 -2.43 -9.38 8.82
C SER A 1 -2.98 -9.80 7.47
N TYR A 2 -2.25 -10.62 6.72
CA TYR A 2 -2.69 -11.20 5.43
C TYR A 2 -2.50 -12.72 5.47
N ASP A 3 -3.13 -13.43 4.53
CA ASP A 3 -2.99 -14.88 4.38
C ASP A 3 -1.81 -15.19 3.46
N ASN A 4 -0.78 -15.86 3.99
CA ASN A 4 0.43 -16.19 3.25
C ASN A 4 0.17 -17.12 2.06
N ASN A 5 -0.89 -17.93 2.09
CA ASN A 5 -1.23 -18.81 0.98
C ASN A 5 -1.70 -18.05 -0.27
N LYS A 6 -1.99 -16.74 -0.14
CA LYS A 6 -2.38 -15.86 -1.25
C LYS A 6 -1.19 -15.19 -1.92
N ILE A 7 0.02 -15.37 -1.39
CA ILE A 7 1.24 -14.78 -1.93
C ILE A 7 1.87 -15.73 -2.96
N GLN A 8 2.03 -15.24 -4.18
CA GLN A 8 2.65 -15.96 -5.29
C GLN A 8 4.00 -15.34 -5.62
N PRO A 9 5.09 -16.14 -5.78
CA PRO A 9 6.45 -15.62 -5.93
C PRO A 9 6.66 -14.64 -7.10
N ASN A 10 5.93 -14.79 -8.19
CA ASN A 10 6.10 -13.97 -9.41
C ASN A 10 5.11 -12.80 -9.51
N HIS A 11 4.31 -12.56 -8.47
CA HIS A 11 3.36 -11.44 -8.42
C HIS A 11 3.97 -10.24 -7.73
N ARG A 12 3.54 -9.04 -8.11
CA ARG A 12 3.92 -7.80 -7.43
C ARG A 12 2.80 -7.36 -6.51
N TYR A 13 3.13 -7.15 -5.24
CA TYR A 13 2.20 -6.66 -4.24
C TYR A 13 2.56 -5.22 -3.90
N ASN A 14 1.53 -4.37 -3.83
CA ASN A 14 1.69 -2.95 -3.56
C ASN A 14 0.78 -2.54 -2.41
N MET A 15 1.31 -1.73 -1.50
CA MET A 15 0.53 -1.13 -0.43
C MET A 15 -0.03 0.23 -0.88
N ARG A 16 -1.31 0.47 -0.57
CA ARG A 16 -1.96 1.78 -0.74
C ARG A 16 -2.75 2.11 0.51
N ALA A 17 -2.91 3.40 0.78
CA ALA A 17 -3.71 3.90 1.88
C ALA A 17 -4.55 5.09 1.41
N THR A 18 -5.75 5.21 1.98
CA THR A 18 -6.63 6.36 1.79
C THR A 18 -7.20 6.80 3.14
N ILE A 19 -7.39 8.11 3.30
CA ILE A 19 -8.01 8.69 4.50
C ILE A 19 -9.27 9.40 4.06
N HIS A 20 -10.39 9.03 4.69
CA HIS A 20 -11.69 9.64 4.50
C HIS A 20 -12.08 10.41 5.76
N VAL A 21 -12.66 11.60 5.59
CA VAL A 21 -13.23 12.42 6.67
C VAL A 21 -14.66 12.72 6.27
N ASP A 22 -15.61 12.37 7.14
CA ASP A 22 -17.06 12.48 6.87
C ASP A 22 -17.49 11.80 5.56
N GLY A 23 -16.89 10.64 5.25
CA GLY A 23 -17.15 9.89 4.02
C GLY A 23 -16.51 10.49 2.75
N LYS A 24 -15.89 11.68 2.82
CA LYS A 24 -15.19 12.29 1.69
C LYS A 24 -13.70 11.92 1.72
N LEU A 25 -13.15 11.48 0.59
CA LEU A 25 -11.72 11.24 0.42
C LEU A 25 -10.94 12.54 0.66
N ARG A 26 -9.93 12.49 1.53
CA ARG A 26 -9.07 13.63 1.84
C ARG A 26 -7.62 13.38 1.47
N PHE A 27 -7.13 12.15 1.63
CA PHE A 27 -5.76 11.80 1.31
C PHE A 27 -5.67 10.45 0.63
N THR A 28 -4.72 10.30 -0.29
CA THR A 28 -4.37 9.02 -0.91
C THR A 28 -2.86 8.93 -1.11
N THR A 29 -2.32 7.72 -1.14
CA THR A 29 -0.93 7.48 -1.57
C THR A 29 -0.71 7.95 -3.00
N ASP A 30 0.36 8.71 -3.24
CA ASP A 30 0.73 9.22 -4.58
C ASP A 30 1.54 8.22 -5.41
N THR A 31 2.34 7.39 -4.73
CA THR A 31 3.36 6.53 -5.35
C THR A 31 3.10 5.07 -5.01
N ILE A 32 3.52 4.19 -5.92
CA ILE A 32 3.49 2.74 -5.69
C ILE A 32 4.55 2.37 -4.65
N LYS A 33 4.13 1.74 -3.55
CA LYS A 33 5.04 1.13 -2.57
C LYS A 33 4.97 -0.39 -2.66
N SER A 34 5.96 -0.99 -3.30
CA SER A 34 6.09 -2.44 -3.44
C SER A 34 6.42 -3.10 -2.09
N VAL A 35 5.85 -4.27 -1.85
CA VAL A 35 6.02 -5.05 -0.62
C VAL A 35 6.01 -6.55 -0.90
N ILE A 36 6.41 -7.35 0.09
CA ILE A 36 6.37 -8.82 0.12
C ILE A 36 7.32 -9.51 -0.87
N THR A 37 7.17 -9.26 -2.17
CA THR A 37 7.94 -9.90 -3.26
C THR A 37 8.90 -8.93 -3.94
N ASP A 38 9.07 -7.74 -3.37
CA ASP A 38 10.12 -6.81 -3.77
C ASP A 38 11.49 -7.33 -3.34
N VAL A 39 12.55 -6.72 -3.89
CA VAL A 39 13.94 -7.14 -3.63
C VAL A 39 14.29 -7.12 -2.14
N GLU A 40 13.68 -6.21 -1.38
CA GLU A 40 13.93 -6.03 0.05
C GLU A 40 13.00 -6.90 0.93
N ASN A 41 12.05 -7.64 0.32
CA ASN A 41 10.99 -8.39 1.01
C ASN A 41 10.27 -7.53 2.07
N THR A 42 9.95 -6.29 1.70
CA THR A 42 9.47 -5.24 2.61
C THR A 42 8.22 -5.70 3.37
N GLN A 43 8.27 -5.69 4.70
CA GLN A 43 7.13 -5.98 5.59
C GLN A 43 6.59 -4.74 6.30
N GLN A 44 7.39 -3.68 6.41
CA GLN A 44 7.00 -2.40 6.98
C GLN A 44 7.39 -1.28 6.02
N ALA A 45 6.47 -0.35 5.79
CA ALA A 45 6.67 0.73 4.83
C ALA A 45 6.09 2.03 5.35
N ASP A 46 6.88 3.09 5.28
CA ASP A 46 6.39 4.46 5.44
C ASP A 46 5.75 4.92 4.13
N LEU A 47 4.52 5.43 4.24
CA LEU A 47 3.74 5.90 3.10
C LEU A 47 3.65 7.42 3.12
N ARG A 48 3.89 8.03 1.96
CA ARG A 48 3.55 9.43 1.72
C ARG A 48 2.14 9.51 1.13
N LEU A 49 1.31 10.35 1.74
CA LEU A 49 -0.03 10.63 1.24
C LEU A 49 -0.11 12.08 0.78
N VAL A 50 -0.91 12.31 -0.25
CA VAL A 50 -1.19 13.63 -0.80
C VAL A 50 -2.67 13.97 -0.63
N GLY A 51 -2.93 15.25 -0.35
CA GLY A 51 -4.29 15.75 -0.20
C GLY A 51 -5.03 15.81 -1.53
N VAL A 52 -6.30 15.43 -1.53
CA VAL A 52 -7.21 15.58 -2.68
C VAL A 52 -8.23 16.69 -2.41
N ARG A 53 -8.68 17.38 -3.46
CA ARG A 53 -9.65 18.49 -3.38
C ARG A 53 -11.10 18.00 -3.24
#